data_AF-A0A1M6D6E7-F1
#
_entry.id   AF-A0A1M6D6E7-F1
#
_cell.length_a   1.000
_cell.length_b   1.000
_cell.length_c   1.000
_cell.angle_alpha   90.00
_cell.angle_beta   90.00
_cell.angle_gamma   90.00
#
_symmetry.space_group_name_H-M   'P 1'
#
loop_
_entity.id
_entity.type
_entity.pdbx_description
1 polymer ?
#
loop_
_entity_poly.entity_id
_entity_poly.type
_entity_poly.pdbx_seq_one_letter_code
_entity_poly.pdbx_strand_id
1 'polypeptide(L)' 'MAIGKMEKALRKFRIEGVLTTISFHLKVLSNPFYLRGEVSTDYIERCILN' A
#
# COMPACT_ATOMS: atom_id res chain seq x y z
N MET A 1 0.01 -6.34 -14.86
CA MET A 1 -1.03 -6.08 -13.84
C MET A 1 -0.79 -4.73 -13.17
N ALA A 2 -1.85 -3.99 -12.85
CA ALA A 2 -1.77 -2.62 -12.33
C ALA A 2 -1.09 -2.52 -10.95
N ILE A 3 -1.42 -3.43 -10.03
CA ILE A 3 -0.86 -3.48 -8.66
C ILE A 3 0.68 -3.59 -8.69
N GLY A 4 1.22 -4.52 -9.47
CA GLY A 4 2.68 -4.67 -9.59
C GLY A 4 3.38 -3.48 -10.29
N LYS A 5 2.67 -2.70 -11.12
CA LYS A 5 3.21 -1.44 -11.65
C LYS A 5 3.26 -0.38 -10.54
N MET A 6 2.22 -0.28 -9.73
CA MET A 6 2.17 0.64 -8.59
C MET A 6 3.28 0.34 -7.57
N GLU A 7 3.46 -0.93 -7.19
CA GLU A 7 4.52 -1.31 -6.25
C GLU A 7 5.91 -0.92 -6.77
N LYS A 8 6.22 -1.22 -8.04
CA LYS A 8 7.49 -0.83 -8.67
C LYS A 8 7.68 0.67 -8.72
N ALA A 9 6.62 1.43 -9.01
CA ALA A 9 6.68 2.89 -9.04
C ALA A 9 7.01 3.45 -7.65
N LEU A 10 6.30 2.99 -6.61
CA LEU A 10 6.51 3.42 -5.23
C LEU A 10 7.91 3.06 -4.72
N ARG A 11 8.43 1.87 -5.03
CA ARG A 11 9.80 1.46 -4.62
C ARG A 11 10.90 2.28 -5.28
N LYS A 12 10.65 2.82 -6.47
CA LYS A 12 11.60 3.66 -7.20
C LYS A 12 11.40 5.15 -6.94
N PHE A 13 10.39 5.52 -6.16
CA PHE A 13 10.07 6.91 -5.88
C PHE A 13 11.01 7.45 -4.80
N ARG A 14 11.95 8.31 -5.21
CA ARG A 14 12.95 8.89 -4.32
C ARG A 14 12.52 10.29 -3.88
N ILE A 15 12.19 10.43 -2.59
CA ILE A 15 11.91 11.70 -1.91
C ILE A 15 12.89 11.82 -0.75
N GLU A 16 13.48 12.99 -0.58
CA GLU A 16 14.42 13.29 0.50
C GLU A 16 13.95 14.54 1.26
N GLY A 17 14.31 14.62 2.54
CA GLY A 17 14.01 15.79 3.38
C GLY A 17 12.59 15.85 3.97
N VAL A 18 11.70 14.91 3.64
CA VAL A 18 10.36 14.80 4.21
C VAL A 18 9.93 13.36 4.42
N LEU A 19 9.10 13.12 5.44
CA LEU A 19 8.44 11.83 5.63
C LEU A 19 7.38 11.60 4.56
N THR A 20 7.19 10.35 4.19
CA THR A 20 6.23 9.95 3.14
C THR A 20 5.38 8.77 3.62
N THR A 21 4.23 8.59 2.98
CA THR A 21 3.34 7.44 3.21
C THR A 21 3.69 6.23 2.35
N ILE A 22 4.83 6.24 1.64
CA ILE A 22 5.21 5.18 0.69
C ILE A 22 5.25 3.81 1.37
N SER A 23 5.81 3.73 2.58
CA SER A 23 5.87 2.48 3.36
C SER A 23 4.48 1.95 3.69
N PHE A 24 3.54 2.82 4.05
CA PHE A 24 2.15 2.47 4.32
C PHE A 24 1.46 1.93 3.07
N HIS A 25 1.59 2.61 1.93
CA HIS A 25 1.00 2.13 0.67
C HIS A 25 1.59 0.78 0.23
N LEU A 26 2.90 0.56 0.38
CA LEU A 26 3.52 -0.73 0.10
C LEU A 26 2.97 -1.84 1.01
N LYS A 27 2.75 -1.56 2.30
CA LYS A 27 2.11 -2.49 3.24
C LYS A 27 0.70 -2.86 2.76
N VAL A 28 -0.11 -1.88 2.37
CA VAL A 28 -1.47 -2.10 1.83
C VAL A 28 -1.44 -2.97 0.57
N LEU A 29 -0.58 -2.65 -0.40
CA LEU A 29 -0.50 -3.37 -1.69
C LEU A 29 -0.06 -4.84 -1.53
N SER A 30 0.71 -5.15 -0.48
CA SER A 30 1.14 -6.52 -0.16
C SER A 30 0.11 -7.33 0.63
N ASN A 31 -0.97 -6.71 1.11
CA ASN A 31 -1.95 -7.38 1.97
C ASN A 31 -2.81 -8.37 1.15
N PRO A 32 -2.98 -9.63 1.59
CA PRO A 32 -3.78 -10.62 0.88
C PRO A 32 -5.25 -10.23 0.66
N PHE A 33 -5.89 -9.52 1.60
CA PHE A 33 -7.26 -9.03 1.46
C PHE A 33 -7.34 -7.97 0.36
N TYR A 34 -6.36 -7.07 0.28
CA TYR A 34 -6.27 -6.10 -0.81
C TYR A 34 -6.09 -6.78 -2.18
N LEU A 35 -5.22 -7.79 -2.26
CA LEU A 35 -4.96 -8.54 -3.49
C LEU A 35 -6.19 -9.34 -3.97
N ARG A 36 -7.05 -9.80 -3.05
CA ARG A 36 -8.32 -10.47 -3.37
C ARG A 36 -9.48 -9.49 -3.62
N GLY A 37 -9.29 -8.19 -3.39
CA GLY A 37 -10.34 -7.18 -3.53
C GLY A 37 -11.33 -7.16 -2.35
N GLU A 38 -11.00 -7.80 -1.24
CA GLU A 38 -11.80 -7.85 -0.01
C GLU A 38 -11.59 -6.57 0.81
N VAL A 39 -12.05 -5.43 0.27
CA VAL A 39 -11.87 -4.10 0.87
C VAL A 39 -13.20 -3.39 1.11
N SER A 40 -13.30 -2.69 2.24
CA SER A 40 -14.42 -1.86 2.67
C SER A 40 -13.90 -0.52 3.22
N THR A 41 -14.79 0.38 3.62
CA THR A 41 -14.41 1.71 4.14
C THR A 41 -13.63 1.65 5.46
N ASP A 42 -13.81 0.59 6.24
CA ASP A 42 -13.17 0.28 7.52
C ASP A 42 -11.94 -0.64 7.39
N TYR A 43 -11.54 -1.01 6.16
CA TYR A 43 -10.47 -1.97 5.89
C TYR A 43 -9.14 -1.62 6.55
N ILE A 44 -8.74 -0.35 6.52
CA ILE A 44 -7.43 0.08 7.04
C ILE A 44 -7.33 -0.18 8.55
N GLU A 45 -8.37 0.17 9.30
CA GLU A 45 -8.42 -0.06 10.74
C GLU A 45 -8.37 -1.55 11.07
N ARG A 46 -9.16 -2.37 10.36
CA ARG A 46 -9.28 -3.80 10.64
C ARG A 46 -8.11 -4.66 10.20
N CYS A 47 -7.46 -4.31 9.10
CA CYS A 47 -6.52 -5.21 8.41
C CYS A 47 -5.09 -4.68 8.32
N ILE A 48 -4.85 -3.40 8.63
CA ILE A 48 -3.52 -2.77 8.44
C ILE A 48 -2.98 -2.12 9.71
N LEU A 49 -3.83 -1.49 10.53
CA LEU A 49 -3.41 -0.75 11.72
C LEU A 49 -3.42 -1.58 13.01
N ASN A 50 -4.15 -2.70 13.04
CA ASN A 50 -4.14 -3.67 14.13
C ASN A 50 -2.95 -4.64 14.06
#